data_AF-A0AAU3GRF5-F1
#
_entry.id   AF-A0AAU3GRF5-F1
#
_cell.length_a   1.000
_cell.length_b   1.000
_cell.length_c   1.000
_cell.angle_alpha   90.00
_cell.angle_beta   90.00
_cell.angle_gamma   90.00
#
_symmetry.space_group_name_H-M   'P 1'
#
loop_
_entity.id
_entity.type
_entity.pdbx_description
1 polymer ?
#
loop_
_entity_poly.entity_id
_entity_poly.type
_entity_poly.pdbx_seq_one_letter_code
_entity_poly.pdbx_strand_id
1 'polypeptide(L)'
;MPVDGVEVVVGLVTEIRVSLLTGDLMAKASNSQDRLLLAGLGPLRSATRHDEEAVLLETVSGERWLVRMSPVSGLVATVEPAAGVQPAPRGSDRCATVT
;
A
#
# COMPACT_ATOMS: atom_id res chain seq x y z
N MET A 1 -3.23 -17.80 20.11
CA MET A 1 -2.20 -17.29 19.18
C MET A 1 -2.63 -15.89 18.77
N PRO A 2 -1.84 -14.83 19.00
CA PRO A 2 -2.14 -13.57 18.34
C PRO A 2 -2.10 -13.85 16.83
N VAL A 3 -3.14 -13.48 16.11
CA VAL A 3 -3.13 -13.57 14.65
C VAL A 3 -1.96 -12.72 14.18
N ASP A 4 -0.96 -13.35 13.56
CA ASP A 4 0.13 -12.65 12.89
C ASP A 4 -0.53 -11.60 11.99
N GLY A 5 -0.39 -10.33 12.37
CA GLY A 5 -0.93 -9.22 11.62
C GLY A 5 -0.30 -9.30 10.24
N VAL A 6 -1.12 -9.56 9.22
CA VAL A 6 -0.62 -9.65 7.85
C VAL A 6 -0.11 -8.26 7.48
N GLU A 7 1.21 -8.14 7.46
CA GLU A 7 1.87 -6.93 6.98
C GLU A 7 2.35 -7.14 5.54
N VAL A 8 2.17 -6.12 4.72
CA VAL A 8 2.65 -6.08 3.35
C VAL A 8 3.80 -5.09 3.27
N VAL A 9 4.94 -5.55 2.74
CA VAL A 9 6.07 -4.68 2.42
C VAL A 9 5.91 -4.17 0.99
N VAL A 10 5.81 -2.86 0.84
CA VAL A 10 5.73 -2.17 -0.45
C VAL A 10 7.05 -1.43 -0.69
N GLY A 11 7.82 -1.91 -1.67
CA GLY A 11 9.08 -1.29 -2.06
C GLY A 11 8.87 -0.03 -2.90
N LEU A 12 9.03 1.14 -2.29
CA LEU A 12 9.13 2.44 -2.95
C LEU A 12 10.59 2.92 -2.94
N VAL A 13 10.83 4.22 -3.09
CA VAL A 13 12.11 4.87 -2.75
C VAL A 13 12.55 4.53 -1.31
N THR A 14 11.58 4.25 -0.43
CA THR A 14 11.79 3.69 0.92
C THR A 14 10.97 2.42 1.11
N GLU A 15 11.41 1.54 2.01
CA GLU A 15 10.65 0.35 2.39
C GLU A 15 9.47 0.75 3.28
N ILE A 16 8.25 0.57 2.76
CA ILE A 16 7.00 0.86 3.48
C ILE A 16 6.36 -0.45 3.94
N ARG A 17 6.08 -0.57 5.23
CA ARG A 17 5.32 -1.67 5.82
C ARG A 17 3.87 -1.22 6.02
N VAL A 18 2.92 -2.05 5.60
CA VAL A 18 1.49 -1.76 5.69
C VAL A 18 0.81 -2.84 6.51
N SER A 19 0.18 -2.48 7.62
CA SER A 19 -0.66 -3.39 8.40
C SER A 19 -2.03 -3.55 7.73
N LEU A 20 -2.36 -4.75 7.27
CA LEU A 20 -3.69 -4.99 6.69
C LEU A 20 -4.79 -5.04 7.76
N LEU A 21 -4.45 -5.19 9.03
CA LEU A 21 -5.43 -5.26 10.12
C LEU A 21 -5.91 -3.87 10.54
N THR A 22 -4.98 -2.92 10.65
CA THR A 22 -5.23 -1.57 11.18
C THR A 22 -5.22 -0.49 10.10
N GLY A 23 -4.62 -0.78 8.94
CA GLY A 23 -4.42 0.21 7.89
C GLY A 23 -3.29 1.20 8.19
N ASP A 24 -2.37 0.83 9.10
CA ASP A 24 -1.22 1.66 9.44
C ASP A 24 -0.10 1.50 8.41
N LEU A 25 0.51 2.61 8.03
CA LEU A 25 1.70 2.66 7.18
C LEU A 25 2.90 3.06 8.02
N MET A 26 3.98 2.29 7.90
CA MET A 26 5.23 2.55 8.58
C MET A 26 6.36 2.60 7.56
N ALA A 27 7.27 3.57 7.69
CA ALA A 27 8.51 3.59 6.93
C ALA A 27 9.65 3.07 7.81
N LYS A 28 10.49 2.23 7.23
CA LYS A 28 11.75 1.84 7.84
C LYS A 28 12.76 2.96 7.65
N ALA A 29 13.10 3.67 8.72
CA ALA A 29 14.17 4.66 8.66
C ALA A 29 15.54 3.99 8.69
N SER A 30 16.51 4.60 8.03
CA SER A 30 17.90 4.11 7.92
C SER A 30 18.59 3.92 9.28
N ASN A 31 18.06 4.53 10.34
CA ASN A 31 18.54 4.45 11.71
C ASN A 31 17.80 3.39 12.56
N SER A 32 17.19 2.40 11.91
CA SER A 32 16.59 1.20 12.53
C SER A 32 15.31 1.41 13.35
N GLN A 33 14.74 2.62 13.35
CA GLN A 33 13.43 2.87 13.96
C GLN A 33 12.36 2.99 12.88
N ASP A 34 11.34 2.14 12.98
CA ASP A 34 10.14 2.30 12.17
C ASP A 34 9.42 3.59 12.59
N ARG A 35 9.00 4.36 11.58
CA ARG A 35 8.24 5.59 11.77
C ARG A 35 6.83 5.40 11.25
N LEU A 36 5.84 5.65 12.11
CA LEU A 36 4.44 5.69 11.71
C LEU A 36 4.21 6.89 10.78
N LEU A 37 3.68 6.61 9.59
CA LEU A 37 3.45 7.56 8.52
C LEU A 37 1.97 7.93 8.37
N LEU A 38 1.11 6.93 8.47
CA LEU A 38 -0.33 7.06 8.42
C LEU A 38 -0.93 6.03 9.37
N ALA A 39 -1.99 6.40 10.07
CA ALA A 39 -2.63 5.53 11.06
C ALA A 39 -4.11 5.36 10.77
N GLY A 40 -4.63 4.16 11.02
CA GLY A 40 -6.04 3.94 11.26
C GLY A 40 -6.96 4.11 10.04
N LEU A 41 -6.52 3.71 8.85
CA LEU A 41 -7.43 3.56 7.69
C LEU A 41 -8.43 2.41 7.87
N GLY A 42 -8.24 1.59 8.92
CA GLY A 42 -9.04 0.42 9.19
C GLY A 42 -8.56 -0.80 8.40
N PRO A 43 -9.28 -1.93 8.50
CA PRO A 43 -8.87 -3.17 7.85
C PRO A 43 -8.78 -3.02 6.33
N LEU A 44 -7.65 -3.45 5.78
CA LEU A 44 -7.35 -3.39 4.36
C LEU A 44 -7.57 -4.75 3.71
N ARG A 45 -8.16 -4.71 2.52
CA ARG A 45 -8.20 -5.83 1.58
C ARG A 45 -6.85 -6.00 0.88
N SER A 46 -6.23 -4.90 0.48
CA SER A 46 -4.94 -4.93 -0.21
C SER A 46 -4.15 -3.64 -0.06
N ALA A 47 -2.83 -3.75 -0.22
CA ALA A 47 -1.89 -2.65 -0.36
C ALA A 47 -0.95 -2.98 -1.53
N THR A 48 -0.91 -2.11 -2.53
CA THR A 48 -0.09 -2.34 -3.74
C THR A 48 0.68 -1.09 -4.11
N ARG A 49 1.86 -1.29 -4.69
CA ARG A 49 2.60 -0.20 -5.32
C ARG A 49 1.80 0.34 -6.50
N HIS A 50 1.54 1.65 -6.51
CA HIS A 50 0.89 2.32 -7.64
C HIS A 50 1.92 2.90 -8.61
N ASP A 51 2.90 3.65 -8.10
CA ASP A 51 4.04 4.19 -8.84
C ASP A 51 5.31 4.15 -7.97
N GLU A 52 6.36 4.93 -8.28
CA GLU A 52 7.61 4.94 -7.49
C GLU A 52 7.47 5.61 -6.12
N GLU A 53 6.45 6.44 -5.94
CA GLU A 53 6.23 7.28 -4.78
C GLU A 53 4.87 7.02 -4.12
N ALA A 54 3.99 6.22 -4.72
CA ALA A 54 2.62 6.04 -4.27
C ALA A 54 2.24 4.59 -3.97
N VAL A 55 1.48 4.42 -2.89
CA VAL A 55 0.84 3.17 -2.50
C VAL A 55 -0.66 3.31 -2.68
N LEU A 56 -1.27 2.36 -3.38
CA LEU A 56 -2.72 2.21 -3.44
C LEU A 56 -3.18 1.26 -2.32
N LEU A 57 -4.11 1.73 -1.52
CA LEU A 57 -4.73 0.98 -0.43
C LEU A 57 -6.19 0.76 -0.74
N GLU A 58 -6.67 -0.46 -0.51
CA GLU A 58 -8.09 -0.79 -0.62
C GLU A 58 -8.57 -1.33 0.72
N THR A 59 -9.58 -0.69 1.31
CA THR A 59 -10.20 -1.14 2.55
C THR A 59 -11.12 -2.33 2.31
N VAL A 60 -11.47 -3.07 3.38
CA VAL A 60 -12.46 -4.15 3.28
C VAL A 60 -13.86 -3.64 2.87
N SER A 61 -14.18 -2.38 3.16
CA SER A 61 -15.39 -1.67 2.72
C SER A 61 -15.37 -1.27 1.24
N GLY A 62 -14.23 -1.45 0.54
CA GLY A 62 -14.07 -1.13 -0.88
C GLY A 62 -13.67 0.32 -1.15
N GLU A 63 -13.34 1.08 -0.12
CA GLU A 63 -12.77 2.42 -0.26
C GLU A 63 -11.33 2.29 -0.76
N ARG A 64 -10.95 3.16 -1.70
CA ARG A 64 -9.62 3.15 -2.27
C ARG A 64 -8.94 4.48 -1.98
N TRP A 65 -7.71 4.39 -1.48
CA TRP A 65 -6.91 5.53 -1.05
C TRP A 65 -5.55 5.48 -1.75
N LEU A 66 -5.16 6.59 -2.36
CA LEU A 66 -3.82 6.76 -2.88
C LEU A 66 -3.01 7.55 -1.87
N VAL A 67 -1.94 6.93 -1.35
CA VAL A 67 -1.00 7.56 -0.42
C VAL A 67 0.27 7.86 -1.18
N ARG A 68 0.60 9.15 -1.34
CA ARG A 68 1.84 9.60 -2.00
C ARG A 68 2.89 9.96 -0.95
N MET A 69 4.10 9.49 -1.19
CA MET A 69 5.28 9.73 -0.37
C MET A 69 6.10 10.85 -1.00
N SER A 70 6.66 11.73 -0.18
CA SER A 70 7.65 12.70 -0.64
C SER A 70 8.97 11.99 -0.92
N PRO A 71 9.56 12.12 -2.13
CA PRO A 71 10.88 11.55 -2.42
C PRO A 71 12.01 12.25 -1.63
N VAL A 72 11.76 13.48 -1.14
CA VAL A 72 12.75 14.28 -0.42
C VAL A 72 12.81 13.88 1.05
N SER A 73 11.65 13.70 1.71
CA SER A 73 11.59 13.46 3.15
C SER A 73 11.23 12.02 3.54
N GLY A 74 10.73 11.22 2.59
CA GLY A 74 10.19 9.88 2.88
C GLY A 74 8.92 9.90 3.74
N LEU A 75 8.26 11.06 3.88
CA LEU A 75 7.01 11.23 4.63
C LEU A 75 5.80 11.21 3.69
N VAL A 76 4.60 11.05 4.26
CA VAL A 76 3.35 11.17 3.50
C VAL A 76 3.20 12.62 3.04
N ALA A 77 3.13 12.80 1.72
CA ALA A 77 2.87 14.09 1.09
C ALA A 77 1.36 14.32 0.95
N THR A 78 0.62 13.32 0.47
CA THR A 78 -0.84 13.39 0.29
C THR A 78 -1.51 12.04 0.54
N VAL A 79 -2.78 12.10 0.97
CA VAL A 79 -3.70 10.97 1.05
C VAL A 79 -4.98 11.41 0.35
N GLU A 80 -5.31 10.76 -0.77
CA GLU A 80 -6.44 11.16 -1.59
C GLU A 80 -7.35 9.96 -1.92
N PRO A 81 -8.68 10.15 -2.00
CA PRO A 81 -9.57 9.12 -2.51
C PRO A 81 -9.19 8.77 -3.95
N ALA A 82 -8.96 7.48 -4.21
CA ALA A 82 -8.64 6.96 -5.54
C ALA A 82 -9.91 6.78 -6.40
N ALA A 83 -10.81 7.76 -6.36
CA ALA A 83 -12.04 7.77 -7.17
C ALA A 83 -11.65 7.83 -8.65
N GLY A 84 -11.90 6.75 -9.38
CA GLY A 84 -11.61 6.68 -10.82
C GLY A 84 -10.24 6.10 -11.19
N VAL A 85 -9.44 5.58 -10.25
CA VAL A 85 -8.30 4.74 -10.61
C VAL A 85 -8.86 3.45 -11.23
N GLN A 86 -8.84 3.36 -12.57
CA GLN A 86 -9.12 2.10 -13.25
C GLN A 86 -8.11 1.07 -12.72
N PRO A 87 -8.55 -0.16 -12.39
CA PRO A 87 -7.59 -1.23 -12.16
C PRO A 87 -6.68 -1.26 -13.38
N ALA A 88 -5.36 -1.26 -13.17
CA ALA A 88 -4.43 -1.55 -14.25
C ALA A 88 -4.96 -2.81 -14.97
N PRO A 89 -5.08 -2.80 -16.31
CA PRO A 89 -5.63 -3.95 -17.02
C PRO A 89 -4.79 -5.14 -16.58
N ARG A 90 -5.44 -6.08 -15.86
CA ARG A 90 -4.82 -7.36 -15.53
C ARG A 90 -4.32 -7.90 -16.85
N GLY A 91 -3.01 -7.97 -17.00
CA GLY A 91 -2.36 -8.56 -18.15
C GLY A 91 -3.10 -9.83 -18.47
N SER A 92 -3.61 -9.91 -19.70
CA SER A 92 -4.29 -11.10 -20.19
C SER A 92 -3.27 -12.22 -20.20
N ASP A 93 -3.17 -12.95 -19.09
CA ASP A 93 -2.67 -14.32 -19.09
C ASP A 93 -3.72 -15.13 -19.87
N ARG A 94 -3.60 -15.04 -21.19
CA ARG A 94 -4.15 -16.03 -22.10
C ARG A 94 -3.55 -17.35 -21.65
N CYS A 95 -4.34 -18.08 -20.87
CA CYS A 95 -4.22 -19.52 -20.74
C CYS A 95 -4.35 -20.09 -22.16
N ALA A 96 -3.20 -20.32 -22.80
CA ALA A 96 -3.13 -21.01 -24.07
C ALA A 96 -3.43 -22.49 -23.77
N THR A 97 -4.70 -22.87 -23.89
CA THR A 97 -5.07 -24.27 -24.03
C THR A 97 -4.61 -24.70 -25.42
N VAL A 98 -3.50 -25.43 -25.47
CA VAL A 98 -3.06 -26.15 -26.66
C VAL A 98 -3.98 -27.38 -26.79
N THR A 99 -4.78 -27.41 -27.84
CA THR A 99 -5.39 -28.63 -28.38
C THR A 99 -4.50 -29.21 -29.47
#